data_AF-A0A1F2V5X0-F1
#
_entry.id   AF-A0A1F2V5X0-F1
#
_cell.length_a   1.000
_cell.length_b   1.000
_cell.length_c   1.000
_cell.angle_alpha   90.00
_cell.angle_beta   90.00
_cell.angle_gamma   90.00
#
_symmetry.space_group_name_H-M   'P 1'
#
loop_
_entity.id
_entity.type
_entity.pdbx_description
1 polymer ?
#
loop_
_entity_poly.entity_id
_entity_poly.type
_entity_poly.pdbx_seq_one_letter_code
_entity_poly.pdbx_strand_id
1 'polypeptide(L)'
;MATTTKLTITLDDEQFTALKKLVAAGRTPSVSGFVRKAVAVALNDAAGWNQMLDEALDKSGGPMTDAERAWADNILGHHRPTARKRKRA
;
A
#
# COMPACT_ATOMS: atom_id res chain seq x y z
N MET A 1 -10.37 -20.98 -12.01
CA MET A 1 -11.31 -19.91 -12.39
C MET A 1 -11.00 -18.70 -11.50
N ALA A 2 -10.74 -17.52 -12.07
CA ALA A 2 -10.47 -16.34 -11.25
C ALA A 2 -11.79 -15.77 -10.73
N THR A 3 -11.95 -15.67 -9.41
CA THR A 3 -13.10 -15.01 -8.79
C THR A 3 -12.92 -13.50 -8.87
N THR A 4 -13.86 -12.79 -9.48
CA THR A 4 -13.83 -11.32 -9.56
C THR A 4 -14.95 -10.69 -8.74
N THR A 5 -14.61 -9.68 -7.94
CA THR A 5 -15.57 -8.92 -7.13
C THR A 5 -15.74 -7.51 -7.71
N LYS A 6 -16.99 -7.01 -7.77
CA LYS A 6 -17.25 -5.61 -8.16
C LYS A 6 -16.95 -4.68 -6.98
N LEU A 7 -16.31 -3.55 -7.29
CA LEU A 7 -15.98 -2.50 -6.33
C LEU A 7 -16.49 -1.16 -6.87
N THR A 8 -17.15 -0.39 -6.01
CA THR A 8 -17.46 1.01 -6.27
C THR A 8 -16.36 1.87 -5.66
N ILE A 9 -15.81 2.80 -6.43
CA ILE A 9 -14.76 3.73 -5.99
C ILE A 9 -15.21 5.17 -6.27
N THR A 10 -14.81 6.09 -5.40
CA THR A 10 -14.94 7.53 -5.63
C THR A 10 -13.60 8.05 -6.13
N LEU A 11 -13.63 8.86 -7.18
CA LEU A 11 -12.46 9.52 -7.78
C LEU A 11 -12.77 11.01 -7.92
N ASP A 12 -11.73 11.83 -8.00
CA ASP A 12 -11.90 13.24 -8.33
C ASP A 12 -12.43 13.39 -9.76
N ASP A 13 -13.28 14.39 -9.99
CA ASP A 13 -13.90 14.63 -11.31
C ASP A 13 -12.86 14.88 -12.41
N GLU A 14 -11.75 15.52 -12.06
CA GLU A 14 -10.62 15.74 -12.99
C GLU A 14 -10.00 14.41 -13.42
N GLN A 15 -9.78 13.48 -12.47
CA GLN A 15 -9.23 12.16 -12.74
C GLN A 15 -10.18 11.35 -13.62
N PHE A 16 -11.48 11.36 -13.31
CA PHE A 16 -12.50 10.67 -14.10
C PHE A 16 -12.59 11.24 -15.53
N THR A 17 -12.48 12.57 -15.67
CA THR A 17 -12.48 13.24 -16.98
C THR A 17 -11.26 12.87 -17.82
N ALA A 18 -10.07 12.83 -17.22
CA ALA A 18 -8.84 12.37 -17.89
C ALA A 18 -8.98 10.90 -18.36
N LEU A 19 -9.55 10.05 -17.51
CA LEU A 19 -9.83 8.64 -17.82
C LEU A 19 -10.75 8.49 -19.04
N LYS A 20 -11.84 9.26 -19.12
CA LYS A 20 -12.73 9.23 -20.30
C LYS A 20 -12.00 9.66 -21.57
N LYS A 21 -11.14 10.68 -21.51
CA LYS A 21 -10.33 11.11 -22.66
C LYS A 21 -9.40 10.00 -23.16
N LEU A 22 -8.80 9.23 -22.25
CA LEU A 22 -7.94 8.09 -22.62
C LEU A 22 -8.72 6.97 -23.30
N VAL A 23 -9.95 6.70 -22.84
CA VAL A 23 -10.86 5.73 -23.48
C VAL A 23 -11.27 6.23 -24.87
N ALA A 24 -11.68 7.49 -24.98
CA ALA A 24 -12.08 8.09 -26.25
C ALA A 24 -10.94 8.11 -27.27
N ALA A 25 -9.70 8.30 -26.82
CA ALA A 25 -8.50 8.22 -27.64
C ALA A 25 -8.06 6.78 -27.98
N GLY A 26 -8.82 5.76 -27.57
CA GLY A 26 -8.52 4.34 -27.84
C GLY A 26 -7.29 3.80 -27.10
N ARG A 27 -6.73 4.54 -26.12
CA ARG A 27 -5.53 4.11 -25.37
C ARG A 27 -5.83 3.03 -24.33
N THR A 28 -7.10 2.87 -23.97
CA THR A 28 -7.60 1.81 -23.09
C THR A 28 -9.02 1.40 -23.51
N PRO A 29 -9.37 0.11 -23.47
CA PRO A 29 -10.67 -0.37 -23.93
C PRO A 29 -11.83 0.08 -23.03
N SER A 30 -11.58 0.38 -21.75
CA SER A 30 -12.59 0.90 -20.83
C SER A 30 -11.97 1.53 -19.58
N VAL A 31 -12.80 2.25 -18.81
CA VAL A 31 -12.44 2.78 -17.48
C VAL A 31 -12.06 1.65 -16.53
N SER A 32 -12.89 0.60 -16.44
CA SER A 32 -12.62 -0.53 -15.55
C SER A 32 -11.40 -1.33 -15.98
N GLY A 33 -11.10 -1.41 -17.28
CA GLY A 33 -9.87 -2.00 -17.81
C GLY A 33 -8.63 -1.20 -17.41
N PHE A 34 -8.70 0.14 -17.49
CA PHE A 34 -7.63 1.02 -17.04
C PHE A 34 -7.36 0.84 -15.54
N VAL A 35 -8.41 0.92 -14.71
CA VAL A 35 -8.28 0.78 -13.25
C VAL A 35 -7.72 -0.59 -12.89
N ARG A 36 -8.18 -1.67 -13.54
CA ARG A 36 -7.64 -3.02 -13.32
C ARG A 36 -6.15 -3.11 -13.64
N LYS A 37 -5.70 -2.50 -14.74
CA LYS A 37 -4.29 -2.45 -15.11
C LYS A 37 -3.47 -1.64 -14.11
N ALA A 38 -3.97 -0.48 -13.68
CA ALA A 38 -3.32 0.36 -12.68
C ALA A 38 -3.16 -0.39 -11.34
N VAL A 39 -4.21 -1.08 -10.88
CA VAL A 39 -4.16 -1.91 -9.67
C VAL A 39 -3.14 -3.04 -9.82
N ALA A 40 -3.09 -3.72 -10.97
CA ALA A 40 -2.12 -4.77 -11.21
C ALA A 40 -0.67 -4.24 -11.17
N VAL A 41 -0.41 -3.07 -11.77
CA VAL A 41 0.91 -2.41 -11.72
C VAL A 41 1.25 -2.05 -10.28
N ALA A 42 0.35 -1.38 -9.55
CA ALA A 42 0.60 -0.98 -8.16
C ALA A 42 0.89 -2.18 -7.24
N LEU A 43 0.18 -3.30 -7.41
CA LEU A 43 0.42 -4.52 -6.64
C LEU A 43 1.74 -5.19 -7.02
N ASN A 44 2.09 -5.22 -8.32
CA ASN A 44 3.34 -5.79 -8.78
C ASN A 44 4.55 -4.95 -8.34
N ASP A 45 4.43 -3.63 -8.38
CA ASP A 45 5.47 -2.73 -7.88
C ASP A 45 5.65 -2.92 -6.37
N ALA A 46 4.57 -2.97 -5.58
CA ALA A 46 4.67 -3.24 -4.15
C ALA A 46 5.33 -4.60 -3.85
N ALA A 47 5.03 -5.65 -4.62
CA ALA A 47 5.66 -6.96 -4.48
C ALA A 47 7.16 -6.90 -4.85
N GLY A 48 7.51 -6.21 -5.94
CA GLY A 48 8.90 -6.04 -6.36
C GLY A 48 9.73 -5.23 -5.35
N TRP A 49 9.16 -4.16 -4.80
CA TRP A 49 9.81 -3.36 -3.75
C TRP A 49 10.00 -4.16 -2.46
N ASN A 50 8.99 -4.93 -2.04
CA ASN A 50 9.14 -5.81 -0.87
C ASN A 50 10.23 -6.86 -1.09
N GLN A 51 10.29 -7.49 -2.26
CA GLN A 51 11.33 -8.45 -2.56
C GLN A 51 12.73 -7.80 -2.56
N MET A 52 12.87 -6.61 -3.17
CA MET A 52 14.14 -5.87 -3.13
C MET A 52 14.54 -5.48 -1.71
N LEU A 53 13.56 -5.10 -0.87
CA LEU A 53 13.79 -4.78 0.53
C LEU A 53 14.22 -6.02 1.31
N ASP A 54 13.55 -7.15 1.13
CA ASP A 54 13.90 -8.41 1.79
C ASP A 54 15.33 -8.85 1.41
N GLU A 55 15.67 -8.81 0.12
CA GLU A 55 17.03 -9.12 -0.34
C GLU A 55 18.09 -8.16 0.21
N ALA A 56 17.76 -6.87 0.35
CA ALA A 56 18.66 -5.88 0.92
C ALA A 56 18.84 -6.06 2.44
N LEU A 57 17.76 -6.40 3.15
CA LEU A 57 17.78 -6.71 4.57
C LEU A 57 18.62 -7.97 4.82
N ASP A 58 18.39 -9.06 4.09
CA ASP A 58 19.18 -10.29 4.23
C ASP A 58 20.69 -10.04 4.06
N LYS A 59 21.07 -9.15 3.14
CA LYS A 59 22.48 -8.77 2.92
C LYS A 59 23.05 -7.85 4.01
N SER A 60 22.20 -7.13 4.75
CA SER A 60 22.62 -6.13 5.74
C SER A 60 22.42 -6.53 7.20
N GLY A 61 21.89 -7.74 7.46
CA GLY A 61 21.70 -8.27 8.82
C GLY A 61 20.38 -8.99 9.07
N GLY A 62 19.53 -9.11 8.05
CA GLY A 62 18.19 -9.67 8.12
C GLY A 62 17.14 -8.66 8.56
N PRO A 63 15.87 -9.09 8.68
CA PRO A 63 14.80 -8.23 9.16
C PRO A 63 15.02 -7.81 10.62
N MET A 64 14.58 -6.59 10.96
CA MET A 64 14.70 -6.02 12.30
C MET A 64 14.05 -6.93 13.35
N THR A 65 14.83 -7.35 14.35
CA THR A 65 14.37 -8.19 15.45
C THR A 65 13.53 -7.39 16.44
N ASP A 66 12.73 -8.08 17.26
CA ASP A 66 11.92 -7.43 18.30
C ASP A 66 12.79 -6.71 19.35
N ALA A 67 13.99 -7.21 19.63
CA ALA A 67 14.93 -6.58 20.55
C ALA A 67 15.48 -5.26 19.97
N GLU A 68 15.87 -5.26 18.70
CA GLU A 68 16.31 -4.05 17.99
C GLU A 68 15.18 -3.04 17.88
N ARG A 69 13.96 -3.49 17.62
CA ARG A 69 12.78 -2.62 17.57
C ARG A 69 12.51 -1.97 18.92
N ALA A 70 12.55 -2.74 20.01
CA ALA A 70 12.38 -2.21 21.37
C ALA A 70 13.50 -1.21 21.74
N TRP A 71 14.74 -1.47 21.33
CA TRP A 71 15.86 -0.55 21.50
C TRP A 71 15.65 0.75 20.70
N ALA A 72 15.23 0.64 19.43
CA ALA A 72 14.98 1.80 18.58
C ALA A 72 13.81 2.64 19.10
N ASP A 73 12.70 2.02 19.50
CA ASP A 73 11.54 2.72 20.08
C ASP A 73 11.92 3.50 21.35
N ASN A 74 12.84 2.96 22.15
CA ASN A 74 13.36 3.62 23.35
C ASN A 74 14.25 4.84 23.02
N ILE A 75 15.08 4.76 21.97
CA ILE A 75 15.94 5.88 21.55
C ILE A 75 15.16 6.95 20.80
N LEU A 76 14.24 6.55 19.93
CA LEU A 76 13.46 7.44 19.08
C LEU A 76 12.28 8.09 19.80
N GLY A 77 12.04 7.73 21.07
CA GLY A 77 10.98 8.31 21.91
C GLY A 77 9.56 7.88 21.49
N HIS A 78 9.42 6.80 20.73
CA HIS A 78 8.13 6.21 20.35
C HIS A 78 7.62 5.30 21.45
N HIS A 79 7.33 5.87 22.62
CA HIS A 79 6.65 5.12 23.66
C HIS A 79 5.19 4.92 23.24
N ARG A 80 4.82 3.69 22.89
CA ARG A 80 3.43 3.30 22.66
C ARG A 80 2.61 3.77 23.86
N PRO A 81 1.56 4.60 23.68
CA PRO A 81 0.80 5.13 24.80
C PRO A 81 0.24 3.95 25.60
N THR A 82 0.76 3.75 26.82
CA THR A 82 0.20 2.76 27.71
C THR A 82 -1.24 3.17 27.97
N ALA A 83 -2.17 2.25 27.76
CA ALA A 83 -3.59 2.51 27.98
C ALA A 83 -3.78 2.99 29.42
N ARG A 84 -3.98 4.30 29.60
CA ARG A 84 -4.26 4.90 30.90
C ARG A 84 -5.47 4.18 31.47
N LYS A 85 -5.27 3.36 32.52
CA LYS A 85 -6.35 2.85 33.34
C LYS A 85 -7.12 4.07 33.84
N ARG A 86 -8.29 4.33 33.25
CA ARG A 86 -9.28 5.27 33.78
C ARG A 86 -9.55 4.84 35.21
N LYS A 87 -9.08 5.60 36.20
CA LYS A 87 -9.59 5.51 37.57
C LYS A 87 -11.09 5.77 37.46
N ARG A 88 -11.90 4.74 37.71
CA ARG A 88 -13.33 4.90 37.93
C ARG A 88 -13.48 5.64 39.25
N ALA A 89 -14.24 6.73 39.21
CA ALA A 89 -14.69 7.50 40.36
C ALA A 89 -15.61 6.64 41.23
#